data_AF-W2TZ98-F1
#
_entry.id   AF-W2TZ98-F1
#
_cell.length_a   1.000
_cell.length_b   1.000
_cell.length_c   1.000
_cell.angle_alpha   90.00
_cell.angle_beta   90.00
_cell.angle_gamma   90.00
#
_symmetry.space_group_name_H-M   'P 1'
#
loop_
_entity.id
_entity.type
_entity.pdbx_description
1 polymer ?
#
loop_
_entity_poly.entity_id
_entity_poly.type
_entity_poly.pdbx_seq_one_letter_code
_entity_poly.pdbx_strand_id
1 'polypeptide(L)'
;NLQLSILLASLVEKFGKISAEKALPLLEVFLRYVDVCASAPDAWPTDGFPNQSNRKPVVKYVVEMGKKKHVMMTADAVEALLRLLCYTSNYQNEAYKRLAEVWLPEKGSMPKVTCNGEPVDLLTPKLRAFMLEFDNEKIVKIAMRGLDPPLALKVACEMSAMRPEHASRLLEIACGGRQLTKNDVISLDKTARLMLNIHNIHGIKHAAQVLSLMDEIQKCGDEKMEISVFQAYPVKPAAIIEPPPTKPMNRAEMVQHLKAATVCPMLLVIIVDCDLLVWLIIETVLIA
;
A
#
# COMPACT_ATOMS: atom_id res chain seq x y z
N ASN A 1 18.79 -9.67 8.95
CA ASN A 1 18.30 -8.44 8.29
C ASN A 1 17.06 -8.65 7.43
N LEU A 2 17.09 -9.51 6.39
CA LEU A 2 15.96 -9.70 5.47
C LEU A 2 14.72 -10.41 6.08
N GLN A 3 14.90 -11.43 6.92
CA GLN A 3 13.76 -12.07 7.61
C GLN A 3 13.13 -11.10 8.63
N LEU A 4 13.97 -10.35 9.36
CA LEU A 4 13.52 -9.34 10.31
C LEU A 4 12.71 -8.24 9.63
N SER A 5 13.15 -7.75 8.45
CA SER A 5 12.43 -6.70 7.72
C SER A 5 11.03 -7.13 7.27
N ILE A 6 10.85 -8.39 6.85
CA ILE A 6 9.54 -8.94 6.48
C ILE A 6 8.65 -9.13 7.73
N LEU A 7 9.25 -9.61 8.82
CA LEU A 7 8.54 -9.79 10.09
C LEU A 7 8.06 -8.44 10.65
N LEU A 8 8.90 -7.40 10.59
CA LEU A 8 8.57 -6.07 11.08
C LEU A 8 7.31 -5.49 10.42
N ALA A 9 7.19 -5.60 9.09
CA ALA A 9 5.98 -5.17 8.39
C ALA A 9 4.72 -5.90 8.86
N SER A 10 4.81 -7.22 9.01
CA SER A 10 3.70 -8.04 9.51
C SER A 10 3.33 -7.69 10.96
N LEU A 11 4.31 -7.42 11.81
CA LEU A 11 4.11 -7.04 13.21
C LEU A 11 3.45 -5.67 13.33
N VAL A 12 3.91 -4.67 12.58
CA VAL A 12 3.29 -3.33 12.59
C VAL A 12 1.85 -3.40 12.12
N GLU A 13 1.56 -4.14 11.04
CA GLU A 13 0.19 -4.27 10.56
C GLU A 13 -0.73 -4.91 11.61
N LYS A 14 -0.27 -5.97 12.28
CA LYS A 14 -1.05 -6.66 13.30
C LYS A 14 -1.24 -5.80 14.55
N PHE A 15 -0.17 -5.28 15.13
CA PHE A 15 -0.23 -4.58 16.42
C PHE A 15 -0.75 -3.15 16.30
N GLY A 16 -0.36 -2.42 15.25
CA GLY A 16 -0.81 -1.06 15.01
C GLY A 16 -2.31 -0.94 14.82
N LYS A 17 -2.94 -1.92 14.16
CA LYS A 17 -4.41 -1.98 14.02
C LYS A 17 -5.13 -2.31 15.32
N ILE A 18 -4.47 -2.94 16.30
CA ILE A 18 -5.09 -3.34 17.57
C ILE A 18 -5.09 -2.16 18.54
N SER A 19 -3.91 -1.62 18.86
CA SER A 19 -3.79 -0.41 19.69
C SER A 19 -2.38 0.17 19.61
N ALA A 20 -2.26 1.47 19.90
CA ALA A 20 -0.97 2.14 19.93
C ALA A 20 -0.05 1.58 21.03
N GLU A 21 -0.59 1.23 22.21
CA GLU A 21 0.18 0.67 23.32
C GLU A 21 0.86 -0.65 22.96
N LYS A 22 0.17 -1.51 22.19
CA LYS A 22 0.75 -2.78 21.73
C LYS A 22 1.82 -2.58 20.66
N ALA A 23 1.79 -1.47 19.94
CA ALA A 23 2.79 -1.12 18.94
C ALA A 23 4.04 -0.47 19.56
N LEU A 24 3.96 0.13 20.76
CA LEU A 24 5.07 0.83 21.40
C LEU A 24 6.39 0.04 21.50
N PRO A 25 6.39 -1.25 21.88
CA PRO A 25 7.63 -2.02 21.98
C PRO A 25 8.36 -2.14 20.63
N LEU A 26 7.63 -2.05 19.51
CA LEU A 26 8.22 -2.11 18.18
C LEU A 26 9.11 -0.90 17.87
N LEU A 27 8.92 0.24 18.55
CA LEU A 27 9.77 1.43 18.35
C LEU A 27 11.23 1.13 18.70
N GLU A 28 11.47 0.45 19.82
CA GLU A 28 12.82 0.05 20.25
C GLU A 28 13.43 -0.98 19.28
N VAL A 29 12.61 -1.92 18.78
CA VAL A 29 13.04 -2.92 17.79
C VAL A 29 13.45 -2.23 16.48
N PHE A 30 12.65 -1.26 16.00
CA PHE A 30 12.96 -0.50 14.81
C PHE A 30 14.19 0.39 14.98
N LEU A 31 14.37 1.01 16.13
CA LEU A 31 15.55 1.82 16.43
C LEU A 31 16.83 0.98 16.34
N ARG A 32 16.86 -0.19 17.00
CA ARG A 32 17.97 -1.14 16.91
C ARG A 32 18.19 -1.63 15.48
N TYR A 33 17.11 -1.96 14.77
CA TYR A 33 17.20 -2.39 13.37
C TYR A 33 17.85 -1.32 12.48
N VAL A 34 17.46 -0.05 12.63
CA VAL A 34 18.07 1.07 11.91
C VAL A 34 19.55 1.22 12.29
N ASP A 35 19.89 1.14 13.58
CA ASP A 35 21.28 1.25 14.05
C ASP A 35 22.16 0.11 13.49
N VAL A 36 21.66 -1.13 13.42
CA VAL A 36 22.34 -2.27 12.80
C VAL A 36 22.52 -2.09 11.30
N CYS A 37 21.49 -1.61 10.61
CA CYS A 37 21.60 -1.36 9.16
C CYS A 37 22.57 -0.20 8.85
N ALA A 38 22.71 0.76 9.78
CA ALA A 38 23.64 1.88 9.65
C ALA A 38 25.09 1.50 10.00
N SER A 39 25.30 0.55 10.91
CA SER A 39 26.65 0.10 11.31
C SER A 39 27.28 -0.86 10.30
N ALA A 40 26.47 -1.57 9.53
CA ALA A 40 26.93 -2.51 8.51
C ALA A 40 26.08 -2.42 7.22
N PRO A 41 26.18 -1.32 6.45
CA PRO A 41 25.38 -1.10 5.25
C PRO A 41 25.61 -2.18 4.18
N ASP A 42 26.81 -2.72 4.11
CA ASP A 42 27.23 -3.76 3.15
C ASP A 42 26.95 -5.19 3.61
N ALA A 43 26.52 -5.40 4.86
CA ALA A 43 26.27 -6.74 5.42
C ALA A 43 24.90 -7.32 5.02
N TRP A 44 24.17 -6.65 4.13
CA TRP A 44 22.94 -7.18 3.59
C TRP A 44 23.23 -8.26 2.54
N PRO A 45 22.55 -9.43 2.59
CA PRO A 45 22.72 -10.44 1.56
C PRO A 45 22.39 -9.82 0.21
N THR A 46 23.38 -9.74 -0.68
CA THR A 46 23.26 -9.23 -2.06
C THR A 46 22.27 -10.08 -2.83
N ASP A 47 22.30 -11.40 -2.58
CA ASP A 47 21.35 -12.35 -3.11
C ASP A 47 20.04 -12.28 -2.31
N GLY A 48 18.94 -12.02 -2.99
CA GLY A 48 17.62 -12.33 -2.45
C GLY A 48 17.56 -13.81 -2.05
N PHE A 49 16.53 -14.21 -1.29
CA PHE A 49 16.31 -15.62 -0.97
C PHE A 49 16.67 -16.51 -2.17
N PRO A 50 17.34 -17.66 -1.97
CA PRO A 50 17.55 -18.60 -3.06
C PRO A 50 16.20 -18.79 -3.77
N ASN A 51 16.22 -18.87 -5.11
CA ASN A 51 15.09 -18.96 -6.05
C ASN A 51 14.10 -20.13 -5.81
N GLN A 52 13.96 -20.59 -4.58
CA GLN A 52 13.04 -21.59 -4.13
C GLN A 52 11.78 -20.90 -3.57
N SER A 53 10.68 -21.15 -4.28
CA SER A 53 9.27 -20.85 -3.95
C SER A 53 8.81 -19.40 -4.17
N ASN A 54 8.04 -19.17 -5.24
CA ASN A 54 6.89 -18.23 -5.41
C ASN A 54 6.85 -16.86 -4.67
N ARG A 55 7.96 -16.35 -4.14
CA ARG A 55 8.01 -15.11 -3.34
C ARG A 55 8.36 -13.94 -4.24
N LYS A 56 7.60 -12.85 -4.09
CA LYS A 56 7.85 -11.59 -4.80
C LYS A 56 9.29 -11.11 -4.54
N PRO A 57 9.96 -10.53 -5.55
CA PRO A 57 11.28 -9.93 -5.35
C PRO A 57 11.21 -8.86 -4.26
N VAL A 58 12.15 -8.90 -3.31
CA VAL A 58 12.20 -7.92 -2.22
C VAL A 58 12.86 -6.65 -2.75
N VAL A 59 12.11 -5.55 -2.75
CA VAL A 59 12.61 -4.24 -3.15
C VAL A 59 13.48 -3.67 -2.04
N LYS A 60 14.72 -3.33 -2.39
CA LYS A 60 15.73 -2.76 -1.49
C LYS A 60 15.90 -1.27 -1.75
N TYR A 61 15.93 -0.50 -0.68
CA TYR A 61 16.09 0.93 -0.66
C TYR A 61 17.41 1.31 -0.02
N VAL A 62 18.13 2.22 -0.66
CA VAL A 62 19.24 2.94 -0.05
C VAL A 62 18.67 4.25 0.48
N VAL A 63 18.73 4.42 1.80
CA VAL A 63 18.17 5.56 2.52
C VAL A 63 19.31 6.47 2.97
N GLU A 64 19.32 7.72 2.48
CA GLU A 64 20.29 8.73 2.89
C GLU A 64 19.80 9.48 4.13
N MET A 65 20.45 9.24 5.27
CA MET A 65 20.20 9.89 6.55
C MET A 65 21.27 10.96 6.83
N GLY A 66 21.08 12.17 6.30
CA GLY A 66 22.00 13.29 6.51
C GLY A 66 23.34 13.15 5.77
N LYS A 67 24.39 13.85 6.24
CA LYS A 67 25.55 14.17 5.39
C LYS A 67 26.40 12.98 4.91
N LYS A 68 26.36 11.79 5.54
CA LYS A 68 27.17 10.60 5.13
C LYS A 68 26.62 9.23 5.55
N LYS A 69 25.46 9.12 6.22
CA LYS A 69 24.91 7.81 6.62
C LYS A 69 23.98 7.32 5.52
N HIS A 70 24.34 6.23 4.87
CA HIS A 70 23.43 5.49 4.01
C HIS A 70 23.07 4.19 4.71
N VAL A 71 21.81 3.81 4.61
CA VAL A 71 21.28 2.61 5.27
C VAL A 71 20.53 1.82 4.21
N MET A 72 20.81 0.53 4.12
CA MET A 72 20.04 -0.36 3.25
C MET A 72 18.86 -0.94 4.04
N MET A 73 17.65 -0.75 3.54
CA MET A 73 16.41 -1.25 4.15
C MET A 73 15.49 -1.79 3.05
N THR A 74 14.54 -2.66 3.39
CA THR A 74 13.52 -3.09 2.41
C THR A 74 12.40 -2.05 2.32
N ALA A 75 11.72 -1.99 1.18
CA ALA A 75 10.54 -1.13 1.01
C ALA A 75 9.49 -1.37 2.10
N ASP A 76 9.20 -2.64 2.39
CA ASP A 76 8.25 -3.04 3.43
C ASP A 76 8.65 -2.55 4.82
N ALA A 77 9.94 -2.58 5.17
CA ALA A 77 10.41 -2.11 6.47
C ALA A 77 10.32 -0.59 6.60
N VAL A 78 10.61 0.14 5.51
CA VAL A 78 10.46 1.60 5.51
C VAL A 78 8.99 2.01 5.64
N GLU A 79 8.10 1.36 4.88
CA GLU A 79 6.66 1.61 5.01
C GLU A 79 6.15 1.26 6.41
N ALA A 80 6.55 0.11 6.95
CA ALA A 80 6.19 -0.31 8.29
C ALA A 80 6.68 0.66 9.37
N LEU A 81 7.89 1.20 9.25
CA LEU A 81 8.41 2.22 10.15
C LEU A 81 7.54 3.48 10.13
N LEU A 82 7.21 3.98 8.93
CA LEU A 82 6.36 5.17 8.79
C LEU A 82 4.97 4.94 9.38
N ARG A 83 4.37 3.76 9.12
CA ARG A 83 3.07 3.38 9.73
C ARG A 83 3.15 3.30 11.25
N LEU A 84 4.22 2.72 11.79
CA LEU A 84 4.44 2.63 13.23
C LEU A 84 4.51 4.02 13.88
N LEU A 85 5.22 4.96 13.26
CA LEU A 85 5.30 6.35 13.73
C LEU A 85 3.94 7.05 13.67
N CYS A 86 3.05 6.68 12.75
CA CYS A 86 1.67 7.17 12.77
C CYS A 86 0.88 6.61 13.95
N TYR A 87 0.86 5.28 14.10
CA TYR A 87 0.14 4.61 15.19
C TYR A 87 0.57 5.09 16.57
N THR A 88 1.87 5.34 16.75
CA THR A 88 2.46 5.73 18.04
C THR A 88 2.63 7.24 18.21
N SER A 89 2.06 8.05 17.31
CA SER A 89 2.27 9.52 17.28
C SER A 89 1.86 10.26 18.56
N ASN A 90 0.97 9.68 19.36
CA ASN A 90 0.57 10.24 20.66
C ASN A 90 1.57 9.93 21.80
N TYR A 91 2.55 9.07 21.56
CA TYR A 91 3.54 8.63 22.54
C TYR A 91 4.93 9.14 22.15
N GLN A 92 5.33 10.23 22.78
CA GLN A 92 6.61 10.90 22.50
C GLN A 92 7.74 10.35 23.39
N ASN A 93 7.92 9.02 23.40
CA ASN A 93 9.05 8.41 24.10
C ASN A 93 10.38 8.64 23.33
N GLU A 94 11.52 8.31 23.94
CA GLU A 94 12.82 8.60 23.33
C GLU A 94 13.05 7.85 22.00
N ALA A 95 12.61 6.60 21.89
CA ALA A 95 12.68 5.85 20.63
C ALA A 95 11.85 6.51 19.52
N TYR A 96 10.64 6.95 19.83
CA TYR A 96 9.79 7.69 18.90
C TYR A 96 10.49 8.96 18.43
N LYS A 97 11.01 9.79 19.36
CA LYS A 97 11.67 11.06 19.02
C LYS A 97 12.86 10.84 18.08
N ARG A 98 13.73 9.87 18.38
CA ARG A 98 14.90 9.55 17.56
C ARG A 98 14.53 9.09 16.15
N LEU A 99 13.51 8.25 16.03
CA LEU A 99 13.02 7.80 14.72
C LEU A 99 12.31 8.94 13.98
N ALA A 100 11.43 9.69 14.65
CA ALA A 100 10.69 10.80 14.06
C ALA A 100 11.59 11.96 13.62
N GLU A 101 12.72 12.22 14.30
CA GLU A 101 13.69 13.22 13.87
C GLU A 101 14.21 12.98 12.45
N VAL A 102 14.40 11.70 12.08
CA VAL A 102 14.89 11.29 10.76
C VAL A 102 13.74 11.18 9.76
N TRP A 103 12.66 10.50 10.15
CA TRP A 103 11.61 10.06 9.22
C TRP A 103 10.41 11.01 9.14
N LEU A 104 10.18 11.82 10.17
CA LEU A 104 9.14 12.84 10.25
C LEU A 104 9.74 14.22 10.65
N PRO A 105 10.74 14.73 9.90
CA PRO A 105 11.52 15.88 10.34
C PRO A 105 10.68 17.15 10.41
N GLU A 106 10.80 17.89 11.52
CA GLU A 106 10.14 19.19 11.68
C GLU A 106 10.65 20.22 10.66
N LYS A 107 11.95 20.16 10.37
CA LYS A 107 12.67 21.05 9.46
C LYS A 107 13.44 20.20 8.44
N GLY A 108 13.40 20.61 7.18
CA GLY A 108 14.06 19.89 6.09
C GLY A 108 13.12 18.92 5.36
N SER A 109 13.70 18.12 4.46
CA SER A 109 13.00 17.08 3.71
C SER A 109 13.14 15.73 4.39
N MET A 110 12.20 14.82 4.10
CA MET A 110 12.37 13.40 4.41
C MET A 110 13.67 12.83 3.81
N PRO A 111 14.14 11.67 4.32
CA PRO A 111 15.30 10.98 3.78
C PRO A 111 15.14 10.74 2.28
N LYS A 112 16.22 10.97 1.52
CA LYS A 112 16.23 10.61 0.10
C LYS A 112 16.36 9.11 -0.01
N VAL A 113 15.54 8.52 -0.86
CA VAL A 113 15.53 7.07 -1.07
C VAL A 113 15.72 6.76 -2.53
N THR A 114 16.61 5.80 -2.79
CA THR A 114 16.85 5.29 -4.13
C THR A 114 16.63 3.79 -4.19
N CYS A 115 16.14 3.32 -5.34
CA CYS A 115 16.02 1.92 -5.69
C CYS A 115 16.76 1.70 -7.01
N ASN A 116 17.76 0.82 -7.02
CA ASN A 116 18.61 0.58 -8.19
C ASN A 116 19.23 1.86 -8.79
N GLY A 117 19.57 2.84 -7.94
CA GLY A 117 20.16 4.13 -8.35
C GLY A 117 19.13 5.21 -8.72
N GLU A 118 17.86 4.86 -8.90
CA GLU A 118 16.81 5.81 -9.24
C GLU A 118 16.12 6.36 -7.98
N PRO A 119 15.82 7.67 -7.92
CA PRO A 119 15.08 8.25 -6.80
C PRO A 119 13.65 7.71 -6.73
N VAL A 120 13.20 7.38 -5.52
CA VAL A 120 11.86 6.85 -5.25
C VAL A 120 11.16 7.77 -4.25
N ASP A 121 9.91 8.16 -4.56
CA ASP A 121 9.05 8.79 -3.55
C ASP A 121 8.63 7.71 -2.53
N LEU A 122 9.06 7.89 -1.28
CA LEU A 122 8.68 7.04 -0.16
C LEU A 122 7.17 7.11 0.12
N LEU A 123 6.56 8.25 -0.11
CA LEU A 123 5.17 8.52 0.25
C LEU A 123 4.25 8.18 -0.91
N THR A 124 4.03 6.87 -1.11
CA THR A 124 3.04 6.38 -2.07
C THR A 124 1.65 6.98 -1.80
N PRO A 125 0.75 7.06 -2.79
CA PRO A 125 -0.59 7.61 -2.58
C PRO A 125 -1.32 6.94 -1.41
N LYS A 126 -1.23 5.61 -1.31
CA LYS A 126 -1.78 4.81 -0.20
C LYS A 126 -1.19 5.17 1.15
N LEU A 127 0.14 5.31 1.25
CA LEU A 127 0.78 5.66 2.51
C LEU A 127 0.44 7.09 2.94
N ARG A 128 0.37 8.04 2.00
CA ARG A 128 -0.11 9.41 2.29
C ARG A 128 -1.53 9.39 2.83
N ALA A 129 -2.40 8.64 2.16
CA ALA A 129 -3.79 8.55 2.56
C ALA A 129 -3.94 7.93 3.96
N PHE A 130 -3.14 6.90 4.27
CA PHE A 130 -3.04 6.32 5.61
C PHE A 130 -2.52 7.33 6.65
N MET A 131 -1.45 8.08 6.34
CA MET A 131 -0.91 9.10 7.24
C MET A 131 -1.95 10.19 7.58
N LEU A 132 -2.86 10.48 6.66
CA LEU A 132 -3.94 11.47 6.82
C LEU A 132 -5.15 10.96 7.61
N GLU A 133 -5.13 9.73 8.11
CA GLU A 133 -6.07 9.25 9.13
C GLU A 133 -5.79 9.90 10.51
N PHE A 134 -4.57 10.39 10.71
CA PHE A 134 -4.06 10.90 11.99
C PHE A 134 -4.07 12.44 12.05
N ASP A 135 -4.24 13.00 13.25
CA ASP A 135 -4.27 14.46 13.51
C ASP A 135 -2.90 15.08 13.80
N ASN A 136 -1.85 14.26 13.91
CA ASN A 136 -0.55 14.77 14.28
C ASN A 136 -0.06 15.76 13.22
N GLU A 137 0.15 17.03 13.61
CA GLU A 137 0.45 18.13 12.70
C GLU A 137 1.66 17.84 11.81
N LYS A 138 2.70 17.19 12.36
CA LYS A 138 3.91 16.84 11.60
C LYS A 138 3.61 15.82 10.51
N ILE A 139 2.82 14.79 10.85
CA ILE A 139 2.41 13.73 9.94
C ILE A 139 1.56 14.32 8.81
N VAL A 140 0.55 15.12 9.15
CA VAL A 140 -0.33 15.77 8.17
C VAL A 140 0.47 16.69 7.24
N LYS A 141 1.35 17.52 7.80
CA LYS A 141 2.19 18.45 7.03
C LYS A 141 3.11 17.71 6.07
N ILE A 142 3.64 16.55 6.46
CA ILE A 142 4.50 15.73 5.60
C ILE A 142 3.68 15.05 4.50
N ALA A 143 2.56 14.43 4.85
CA ALA A 143 1.69 13.74 3.90
C ALA A 143 1.12 14.68 2.82
N MET A 144 0.81 15.93 3.18
CA MET A 144 0.31 16.97 2.27
C MET A 144 1.41 17.68 1.44
N ARG A 145 2.68 17.50 1.78
CA ARG A 145 3.77 18.27 1.18
C ARG A 145 3.99 17.87 -0.28
N GLY A 146 4.09 18.88 -1.15
CA GLY A 146 4.53 18.73 -2.54
C GLY A 146 3.55 17.94 -3.42
N LEU A 147 2.28 17.87 -3.04
CA LEU A 147 1.25 17.20 -3.84
C LEU A 147 0.92 18.01 -5.09
N ASP A 148 1.00 17.38 -6.25
CA ASP A 148 0.41 17.90 -7.47
C ASP A 148 -1.10 17.57 -7.53
N PRO A 149 -1.89 18.24 -8.39
CA PRO A 149 -3.32 17.99 -8.46
C PRO A 149 -3.71 16.54 -8.76
N PRO A 150 -3.08 15.82 -9.70
CA PRO A 150 -3.39 14.40 -9.96
C PRO A 150 -3.11 13.48 -8.76
N LEU A 151 -1.99 13.66 -8.07
CA LEU A 151 -1.65 12.88 -6.89
C LEU A 151 -2.59 13.21 -5.72
N ALA A 152 -2.92 14.49 -5.51
CA ALA A 152 -3.88 14.90 -4.49
C ALA A 152 -5.25 14.24 -4.71
N LEU A 153 -5.70 14.18 -5.97
CA LEU A 153 -6.94 13.48 -6.34
C LEU A 153 -6.88 11.99 -6.00
N LYS A 154 -5.79 11.30 -6.39
CA LYS A 154 -5.59 9.89 -6.06
C LYS A 154 -5.60 9.64 -4.54
N VAL A 155 -4.85 10.44 -3.78
CA VAL A 155 -4.78 10.33 -2.31
C VAL A 155 -6.16 10.54 -1.68
N ALA A 156 -6.95 11.51 -2.17
CA ALA A 156 -8.31 11.76 -1.66
C ALA A 156 -9.27 10.58 -1.93
N CYS A 157 -9.01 9.80 -2.97
CA CYS A 157 -9.91 8.75 -3.45
C CYS A 157 -9.50 7.32 -3.10
N GLU A 158 -8.26 7.07 -2.64
CA GLU A 158 -7.72 5.70 -2.47
C GLU A 158 -8.00 5.04 -1.10
N MET A 159 -8.28 5.81 -0.02
CA MET A 159 -8.49 5.25 1.34
C MET A 159 -9.73 5.76 2.06
N SER A 160 -10.34 4.89 2.88
CA SER A 160 -11.65 5.11 3.49
C SER A 160 -11.72 5.75 4.87
N ALA A 161 -10.60 5.84 5.57
CA ALA A 161 -10.56 6.32 6.95
C ALA A 161 -9.95 7.72 7.10
N MET A 162 -9.71 8.42 5.98
CA MET A 162 -9.19 9.78 6.03
C MET A 162 -10.22 10.74 6.62
N ARG A 163 -9.76 11.68 7.43
CA ARG A 163 -10.61 12.69 8.02
C ARG A 163 -11.21 13.65 6.98
N PRO A 164 -12.46 14.10 7.17
CA PRO A 164 -13.12 14.99 6.21
C PRO A 164 -12.34 16.26 5.92
N GLU A 165 -11.67 16.84 6.92
CA GLU A 165 -10.89 18.07 6.77
C GLU A 165 -9.68 17.88 5.87
N HIS A 166 -9.01 16.71 5.98
CA HIS A 166 -7.87 16.36 5.14
C HIS A 166 -8.31 16.05 3.71
N ALA A 167 -9.41 15.32 3.55
CA ALA A 167 -10.00 15.04 2.25
C ALA A 167 -10.47 16.32 1.53
N SER A 168 -11.04 17.29 2.26
CA SER A 168 -11.40 18.60 1.70
C SER A 168 -10.20 19.34 1.16
N ARG A 169 -9.11 19.42 1.93
CA ARG A 169 -7.87 20.08 1.48
C ARG A 169 -7.26 19.41 0.25
N LEU A 170 -7.28 18.07 0.18
CA LEU A 170 -6.78 17.35 -1.00
C LEU A 170 -7.63 17.63 -2.24
N LEU A 171 -8.96 17.63 -2.11
CA LEU A 171 -9.85 17.92 -3.22
C LEU A 171 -9.76 19.39 -3.66
N GLU A 172 -9.49 20.31 -2.74
CA GLU A 172 -9.15 21.70 -3.06
C GLU A 172 -7.84 21.81 -3.85
N ILE A 173 -6.79 21.06 -3.48
CA ILE A 173 -5.54 21.00 -4.26
C ILE A 173 -5.80 20.41 -5.65
N ALA A 174 -6.58 19.33 -5.72
CA ALA A 174 -6.91 18.64 -6.96
C ALA A 174 -7.73 19.48 -7.94
N CYS A 175 -8.70 20.26 -7.42
CA CYS A 175 -9.71 20.96 -8.23
C CYS A 175 -9.50 22.48 -8.31
N GLY A 176 -8.70 23.06 -7.41
CA GLY A 176 -8.64 24.52 -7.21
C GLY A 176 -7.83 25.28 -8.25
N GLY A 177 -6.87 24.64 -8.93
CA GLY A 177 -5.96 25.29 -9.89
C GLY A 177 -6.17 24.90 -11.35
N ARG A 178 -6.89 23.81 -11.63
CA ARG A 178 -7.09 23.25 -12.97
C ARG A 178 -8.43 22.53 -13.03
N GLN A 179 -9.11 22.63 -14.17
CA GLN A 179 -10.30 21.82 -14.42
C GLN A 179 -9.91 20.34 -14.54
N LEU A 180 -10.59 19.48 -13.78
CA LEU A 180 -10.42 18.03 -13.86
C LEU A 180 -10.72 17.52 -15.27
N THR A 181 -9.86 16.66 -15.78
CA THR A 181 -10.04 16.02 -17.09
C THR A 181 -10.53 14.58 -16.93
N LYS A 182 -11.11 14.02 -17.98
CA LYS A 182 -11.56 12.62 -17.98
C LYS A 182 -10.42 11.64 -17.64
N ASN A 183 -9.21 11.92 -18.12
CA ASN A 183 -8.04 11.07 -17.86
C ASN A 183 -7.65 11.02 -16.38
N ASP A 184 -7.81 12.14 -15.66
CA ASP A 184 -7.50 12.20 -14.24
C ASP A 184 -8.41 11.23 -13.46
N VAL A 185 -9.70 11.21 -13.82
CA VAL A 185 -10.74 10.38 -13.18
C VAL A 185 -10.65 8.91 -13.58
N ILE A 186 -10.36 8.60 -14.85
CA ILE A 186 -10.18 7.22 -15.33
C ILE A 186 -9.01 6.53 -14.63
N SER A 187 -8.00 7.30 -14.19
CA SER A 187 -6.83 6.76 -13.50
C SER A 187 -7.05 6.36 -12.04
N LEU A 188 -8.27 6.58 -11.51
CA LEU A 188 -8.61 6.30 -10.11
C LEU A 188 -8.94 4.81 -9.89
N ASP A 189 -8.68 4.33 -8.67
CA ASP A 189 -9.00 2.95 -8.27
C ASP A 189 -10.53 2.72 -8.25
N LYS A 190 -10.96 1.46 -8.37
CA LYS A 190 -12.37 1.03 -8.24
C LYS A 190 -13.02 1.47 -6.93
N THR A 191 -12.24 1.73 -5.88
CA THR A 191 -12.75 2.24 -4.59
C THR A 191 -13.08 3.74 -4.62
N ALA A 192 -12.62 4.50 -5.61
CA ALA A 192 -12.75 5.96 -5.66
C ALA A 192 -14.19 6.44 -5.63
N ARG A 193 -15.10 5.76 -6.34
CA ARG A 193 -16.53 6.10 -6.36
C ARG A 193 -17.16 5.97 -4.97
N LEU A 194 -16.87 4.87 -4.27
CA LEU A 194 -17.33 4.65 -2.90
C LEU A 194 -16.81 5.77 -1.99
N MET A 195 -15.54 6.13 -2.15
CA MET A 195 -14.92 7.17 -1.34
C MET A 195 -15.49 8.55 -1.56
N LEU A 196 -15.69 8.93 -2.82
CA LEU A 196 -16.29 10.21 -3.15
C LEU A 196 -17.75 10.30 -2.68
N ASN A 197 -18.49 9.19 -2.66
CA ASN A 197 -19.83 9.16 -2.06
C ASN A 197 -19.77 9.42 -0.55
N ILE A 198 -18.81 8.81 0.16
CA ILE A 198 -18.59 9.08 1.59
C ILE A 198 -18.25 10.56 1.78
N HIS A 199 -17.33 11.11 1.00
CA HIS A 199 -16.95 12.53 1.05
C HIS A 199 -18.13 13.46 0.79
N ASN A 200 -18.99 13.11 -0.18
CA ASN A 200 -20.18 13.87 -0.51
C ASN A 200 -21.22 13.85 0.64
N ILE A 201 -21.40 12.71 1.31
CA ILE A 201 -22.26 12.60 2.52
C ILE A 201 -21.73 13.52 3.63
N HIS A 202 -20.41 13.63 3.78
CA HIS A 202 -19.78 14.53 4.75
C HIS A 202 -19.74 16.00 4.30
N GLY A 203 -20.36 16.35 3.16
CA GLY A 203 -20.42 17.73 2.67
C GLY A 203 -19.10 18.29 2.16
N ILE A 204 -18.15 17.42 1.78
CA ILE A 204 -16.83 17.85 1.31
C ILE A 204 -16.95 18.52 -0.06
N LYS A 205 -16.37 19.71 -0.16
CA LYS A 205 -16.36 20.50 -1.39
C LYS A 205 -15.65 19.75 -2.52
N HIS A 206 -16.13 19.93 -3.75
CA HIS A 206 -15.64 19.25 -4.97
C HIS A 206 -15.91 17.74 -5.08
N ALA A 207 -16.33 17.03 -4.03
CA ALA A 207 -16.65 15.60 -4.14
C ALA A 207 -17.75 15.32 -5.18
N ALA A 208 -18.84 16.10 -5.16
CA ALA A 208 -19.92 16.03 -6.14
C ALA A 208 -19.46 16.33 -7.58
N GLN A 209 -18.50 17.24 -7.74
CA GLN A 209 -17.93 17.59 -9.05
C GLN A 209 -17.18 16.39 -9.65
N VAL A 210 -16.39 15.68 -8.84
CA VAL A 210 -15.68 14.47 -9.30
C VAL A 210 -16.66 13.34 -9.62
N LEU A 211 -17.68 13.14 -8.79
CA LEU A 211 -18.73 12.14 -9.04
C LEU A 211 -19.48 12.40 -10.35
N SER A 212 -19.86 13.65 -10.63
CA SER A 212 -20.52 14.03 -11.89
C SER A 212 -19.65 13.65 -13.10
N LEU A 213 -18.35 13.93 -13.03
CA LEU A 213 -17.42 13.60 -14.10
C LEU A 213 -17.26 12.08 -14.27
N MET A 214 -17.26 11.31 -13.18
CA MET A 214 -17.31 9.83 -13.24
C MET A 214 -18.57 9.33 -13.94
N ASP A 215 -19.72 9.93 -13.65
CA ASP A 215 -21.01 9.56 -14.25
C ASP A 215 -21.08 9.89 -15.74
N GLU A 216 -20.55 11.04 -16.16
CA GLU A 216 -20.44 11.42 -17.56
C GLU A 216 -19.54 10.45 -18.35
N ILE A 217 -18.42 10.01 -17.77
CA ILE A 217 -17.54 9.03 -18.40
C ILE A 217 -18.24 7.68 -18.55
N GLN A 218 -18.99 7.26 -17.53
CA GLN A 218 -19.73 6.00 -17.57
C GLN A 218 -20.84 6.04 -18.63
N LYS A 219 -21.65 7.10 -18.68
CA LYS A 219 -22.69 7.28 -19.71
C LYS A 219 -22.12 7.30 -21.12
N CYS A 220 -20.97 7.95 -21.33
CA CYS A 220 -20.29 8.00 -22.63
C CYS A 220 -19.73 6.62 -23.07
N GLY A 221 -19.47 5.71 -22.12
CA GLY A 221 -19.14 4.32 -22.40
C GLY A 221 -20.35 3.48 -22.81
N ASP A 222 -21.52 3.75 -22.21
CA ASP A 222 -22.77 3.04 -22.48
C ASP A 222 -23.46 3.50 -23.77
N GLU A 223 -23.26 4.76 -24.20
CA GLU A 223 -23.86 5.33 -25.42
C GLU A 223 -23.24 4.87 -26.75
N LYS A 224 -22.22 3.99 -26.73
CA LYS A 224 -21.58 3.45 -27.96
C LYS A 224 -22.09 2.08 -28.42
N MET A 225 -23.34 1.75 -28.12
CA MET A 225 -24.00 0.55 -28.66
C MET A 225 -25.33 0.86 -29.35
N GLU A 226 -25.38 1.90 -30.20
CA GLU A 226 -26.31 1.88 -31.31
C GLU A 226 -25.77 0.91 -32.37
N ILE A 227 -26.24 -0.34 -32.32
CA ILE A 227 -26.12 -1.29 -33.41
C ILE A 227 -26.90 -0.68 -34.57
N SER A 228 -26.21 0.08 -35.43
CA SER A 228 -26.72 0.44 -36.74
C SER A 228 -26.96 -0.88 -37.49
N VAL A 229 -28.24 -1.25 -37.62
CA VAL A 229 -28.67 -2.38 -38.43
C VAL A 229 -28.37 -2.03 -39.88
N PHE A 230 -27.14 -2.28 -40.32
CA PHE A 230 -26.85 -2.39 -41.73
C PHE A 230 -27.60 -3.63 -42.23
N GLN A 231 -28.58 -3.41 -43.11
CA GLN A 231 -29.21 -4.46 -43.89
C GLN A 231 -28.12 -5.15 -44.74
N ALA A 232 -27.52 -6.20 -44.20
CA ALA A 232 -26.67 -7.09 -44.96
C ALA A 232 -27.58 -8.05 -45.75
N TYR A 233 -27.40 -8.06 -47.07
CA TYR A 233 -27.96 -9.05 -47.98
C TYR A 233 -27.70 -10.48 -47.48
N PRO A 234 -28.60 -11.45 -47.76
CA PRO A 234 -28.49 -12.79 -47.19
C PRO A 234 -27.31 -13.54 -47.82
N VAL A 235 -26.18 -13.59 -47.12
CA VAL A 235 -25.09 -14.52 -47.41
C VAL A 235 -25.35 -15.79 -46.60
N LYS A 236 -25.43 -16.93 -47.30
CA LYS A 236 -25.59 -18.27 -46.71
C LYS A 236 -24.60 -18.47 -45.55
N PRO A 237 -25.04 -19.02 -44.40
CA PRO A 237 -24.13 -19.31 -43.31
C PRO A 237 -23.24 -20.51 -43.68
N ALA A 238 -21.92 -20.34 -43.55
CA ALA A 238 -20.97 -21.44 -43.48
C ALA A 238 -21.16 -22.18 -42.15
N ALA A 239 -21.23 -23.51 -42.21
CA ALA A 239 -21.46 -24.36 -41.05
C ALA A 239 -20.34 -24.17 -40.00
N ILE A 240 -20.70 -23.66 -38.82
CA ILE A 240 -19.85 -23.69 -37.63
C ILE A 240 -19.94 -25.11 -37.08
N ILE A 241 -18.81 -25.82 -37.10
CA ILE A 241 -18.70 -27.14 -36.47
C ILE A 241 -18.50 -26.88 -34.97
N GLU A 242 -19.57 -27.06 -34.17
CA GLU A 242 -19.45 -27.09 -32.71
C GLU A 242 -18.63 -28.32 -32.28
N PRO A 243 -17.66 -28.18 -31.35
CA PRO A 243 -17.02 -29.34 -30.74
C PRO A 243 -18.06 -30.12 -29.92
N PRO A 244 -17.99 -31.47 -29.90
CA PRO A 244 -19.02 -32.29 -29.28
C PRO A 244 -19.09 -32.05 -27.77
N PRO A 245 -20.28 -32.17 -27.16
CA PRO A 245 -20.48 -31.91 -25.75
C PRO A 245 -19.61 -32.84 -24.90
N THR A 246 -18.70 -32.25 -24.14
CA THR A 246 -17.89 -32.97 -23.16
C THR A 246 -18.80 -33.64 -22.16
N LYS A 247 -18.66 -34.97 -22.03
CA LYS A 247 -19.38 -35.81 -21.08
C LYS A 247 -19.33 -35.18 -19.67
N PRO A 248 -20.46 -35.08 -18.95
CA PRO A 248 -20.45 -34.57 -17.59
C PRO A 248 -19.57 -35.47 -16.72
N MET A 249 -18.52 -34.87 -16.15
CA MET A 249 -17.55 -35.53 -15.29
C MET A 249 -18.26 -36.16 -14.10
N ASN A 250 -18.03 -37.45 -13.85
CA ASN A 250 -18.68 -38.13 -12.75
C ASN A 250 -18.01 -37.74 -11.41
N ARG A 251 -18.71 -37.97 -10.29
CA ARG A 251 -18.24 -37.60 -8.95
C ARG A 251 -16.88 -38.22 -8.59
N ALA A 252 -16.57 -39.43 -9.08
CA ALA A 252 -15.31 -40.08 -8.82
C ALA A 252 -14.16 -39.42 -9.60
N GLU A 253 -14.38 -39.04 -10.85
CA GLU A 253 -13.43 -38.30 -11.70
C GLU A 253 -13.16 -36.90 -11.11
N MET A 254 -14.20 -36.21 -10.64
CA MET A 254 -14.07 -34.90 -9.98
C MET A 254 -13.24 -34.99 -8.69
N VAL A 255 -13.46 -36.02 -7.87
CA VAL A 255 -12.68 -36.26 -6.64
C VAL A 255 -11.22 -36.60 -6.98
N GLN A 256 -10.97 -37.29 -8.08
CA GLN A 256 -9.61 -37.61 -8.53
C GLN A 256 -8.89 -36.35 -9.02
N HIS A 257 -9.56 -35.47 -9.77
CA HIS A 257 -9.03 -34.16 -10.17
C HIS A 257 -8.79 -33.24 -8.98
N LEU A 258 -9.69 -33.21 -7.99
CA LEU A 258 -9.51 -32.47 -6.75
C LEU A 258 -8.33 -33.01 -5.92
N LYS A 259 -8.18 -34.33 -5.82
CA LYS A 259 -7.04 -34.97 -5.15
C LYS A 259 -5.72 -34.65 -5.86
N ALA A 260 -5.69 -34.69 -7.20
CA ALA A 260 -4.52 -34.29 -7.97
C ALA A 260 -4.17 -32.80 -7.79
N ALA A 261 -5.18 -31.94 -7.59
CA ALA A 261 -5.00 -30.51 -7.33
C ALA A 261 -4.68 -30.17 -5.85
N THR A 262 -4.84 -31.12 -4.92
CA THR A 262 -4.56 -30.94 -3.48
C THR A 262 -3.28 -31.62 -2.99
N VAL A 263 -2.49 -32.24 -3.88
CA VAL A 263 -1.11 -32.62 -3.54
C VAL A 263 -0.21 -31.37 -3.61
N CYS A 264 -0.32 -30.54 -2.58
CA CYS A 264 0.75 -29.63 -2.16
C CYS A 264 1.40 -30.28 -0.93
N PRO A 265 2.73 -30.42 -0.87
CA PRO A 265 3.38 -31.04 0.27
C PRO A 265 3.10 -30.21 1.53
N MET A 266 2.64 -30.90 2.56
CA MET A 266 2.44 -30.34 3.90
C MET A 266 3.67 -29.56 4.35
N LEU A 267 3.50 -28.26 4.60
CA LEU A 267 4.22 -27.56 5.64
C LEU A 267 3.18 -27.03 6.61
N LEU A 268 3.12 -27.72 7.76
CA LEU A 268 2.42 -27.34 8.98
C LEU A 268 2.41 -25.80 9.16
N VAL A 269 1.22 -25.23 9.06
CA VAL A 269 0.91 -23.98 9.74
C VAL A 269 0.95 -24.31 11.23
N ILE A 270 2.11 -24.13 11.84
CA ILE A 270 2.18 -24.00 13.29
C ILE A 270 1.47 -22.68 13.59
N ILE A 271 0.26 -22.78 14.14
CA ILE A 271 -0.34 -21.69 14.91
C ILE A 271 0.59 -21.51 16.10
N VAL A 272 1.62 -20.67 15.94
CA VAL A 272 2.45 -20.23 17.06
C VAL A 272 1.74 -19.04 17.66
N ASP A 273 1.35 -19.18 18.92
CA ASP A 273 0.96 -18.09 19.80
C ASP A 273 1.89 -16.88 19.58
N CYS A 274 1.32 -15.80 19.02
CA CYS A 274 2.09 -14.60 18.64
C CYS A 274 2.71 -13.90 19.86
N ASP A 275 2.21 -14.16 21.07
CA ASP A 275 2.79 -13.62 22.30
C ASP A 275 4.17 -14.23 22.60
N LEU A 276 4.39 -15.51 22.27
CA LEU A 276 5.67 -16.18 22.52
C LEU A 276 6.75 -15.75 21.50
N LEU A 277 6.35 -15.48 20.26
CA LEU A 277 7.25 -15.07 19.18
C LEU A 277 7.69 -13.60 19.32
N VAL A 278 6.79 -12.75 19.83
CA VAL A 278 7.16 -11.39 20.26
C VAL A 278 8.09 -11.46 21.47
N TRP A 279 7.83 -12.32 22.47
CA TRP A 279 8.74 -12.50 23.61
C TRP A 279 10.12 -13.02 23.17
N LEU A 280 10.18 -13.98 22.25
CA LEU A 280 11.44 -14.51 21.69
C LEU A 280 12.19 -13.47 20.85
N ILE A 281 11.51 -12.68 20.02
CA ILE A 281 12.16 -11.61 19.24
C ILE A 281 12.62 -10.49 20.19
N ILE A 282 11.82 -10.14 21.19
CA ILE A 282 12.19 -9.19 22.24
C ILE A 282 13.40 -9.71 23.00
N GLU A 283 13.42 -10.92 23.55
CA GLU A 283 14.59 -11.47 24.27
C GLU A 283 15.83 -11.60 23.38
N THR A 284 15.70 -12.13 22.16
CA THR A 284 16.86 -12.36 21.29
C THR A 284 17.45 -11.04 20.74
N VAL A 285 16.64 -9.98 20.63
CA VAL A 285 17.08 -8.66 20.15
C VAL A 285 17.38 -7.69 21.30
N LEU A 286 16.84 -7.89 22.52
CA LEU A 286 17.13 -7.08 23.71
C LEU A 286 18.34 -7.56 24.53
N ILE A 287 18.66 -8.87 24.52
CA ILE A 287 19.72 -9.47 25.35
C ILE A 287 21.08 -9.57 24.61
N ALA A 288 21.13 -9.27 23.30
CA ALA A 288 22.37 -9.08 22.54
C ALA A 288 22.69 -7.59 22.33
#